data_AF-A0A8S8YWL6-F1
#
_entry.id   AF-A0A8S8YWL6-F1
#
_cell.length_a   1.000
_cell.length_b   1.000
_cell.length_c   1.000
_cell.angle_alpha   90.00
_cell.angle_beta   90.00
_cell.angle_gamma   90.00
#
_symmetry.space_group_name_H-M   'P 1'
#
loop_
_entity.id
_entity.type
_entity.pdbx_description
1 polymer ?
#
loop_
_entity_poly.entity_id
_entity_poly.type
_entity_poly.pdbx_seq_one_letter_code
_entity_poly.pdbx_strand_id
1 'polypeptide(L)'
;MDLGHLPRGLFSTVLTYVWFARGIDRIGPTAAASYVFLVPVFGVLSGWVLLGESIGASMLVGFVLIVIGVRQVQRESERLTVN
;
A
#
# COMPACT_ATOMS: atom_id res chain seq x y z
N MET A 1 -16.84 14.60 -34.16
CA MET A 1 -15.97 15.05 -33.06
C MET A 1 -16.37 14.24 -31.84
N ASP A 2 -15.81 13.02 -31.73
CA ASP A 2 -16.08 12.10 -30.63
C ASP A 2 -15.31 12.51 -29.38
N LEU A 3 -15.94 13.32 -28.53
CA LEU A 3 -15.42 13.69 -27.20
C LEU A 3 -16.03 12.79 -26.11
N GLY A 4 -16.00 11.46 -26.32
CA GLY A 4 -16.73 10.48 -25.50
C GLY A 4 -15.92 9.75 -24.43
N HIS A 5 -14.62 9.97 -24.34
CA HIS A 5 -13.73 9.25 -23.42
C HIS A 5 -13.22 10.20 -22.35
N LEU A 6 -14.15 10.66 -21.51
CA LEU A 6 -13.79 11.17 -20.20
C LEU A 6 -12.98 10.08 -19.49
N PRO A 7 -11.77 10.39 -18.98
CA PRO A 7 -11.04 9.46 -18.15
C PRO A 7 -11.82 9.30 -16.84
N ARG A 8 -12.71 8.31 -16.78
CA ARG A 8 -13.44 7.91 -15.57
C ARG A 8 -12.49 7.65 -14.39
N GLY A 9 -11.25 7.29 -14.70
CA GLY A 9 -10.16 7.17 -13.73
C GLY A 9 -9.81 8.49 -13.02
N LEU A 10 -9.89 9.65 -13.69
CA LEU A 10 -9.50 10.93 -13.08
C LEU A 10 -10.40 11.29 -11.89
N PHE A 11 -11.71 11.03 -11.99
CA PHE A 11 -12.62 11.28 -10.87
C PHE A 11 -12.29 10.39 -9.66
N SER A 12 -12.02 9.10 -9.90
CA SER A 12 -11.63 8.16 -8.84
C SER A 12 -10.29 8.54 -8.20
N THR A 13 -9.29 8.91 -9.00
CA THR A 13 -7.97 9.30 -8.52
C THR A 13 -8.02 10.61 -7.73
N VAL A 14 -8.74 11.62 -8.23
CA VAL A 14 -8.90 12.90 -7.54
C VAL A 14 -9.64 12.71 -6.22
N LEU A 15 -10.72 11.93 -6.21
CA LEU A 15 -11.48 11.66 -4.99
C LEU A 15 -10.63 10.93 -3.94
N THR A 16 -9.89 9.90 -4.37
CA THR A 16 -8.96 9.16 -3.52
C THR A 16 -7.88 10.08 -2.94
N TYR A 17 -7.31 10.96 -3.77
CA TYR A 17 -6.26 11.89 -3.33
C TYR A 17 -6.78 12.91 -2.32
N VAL A 18 -7.97 13.47 -2.54
CA VAL A 18 -8.60 14.42 -1.61
C VAL A 18 -8.91 13.74 -0.27
N TRP A 19 -9.41 12.51 -0.30
CA TRP A 19 -9.65 11.72 0.92
C TRP A 19 -8.36 11.36 1.64
N PHE A 20 -7.31 11.00 0.90
CA PHE A 20 -6.00 10.71 1.46
C PHE A 20 -5.38 11.94 2.13
N ALA A 21 -5.39 13.09 1.45
CA ALA A 21 -4.90 14.35 1.99
C ALA A 21 -5.66 14.75 3.27
N ARG A 22 -6.99 14.65 3.27
CA ARG A 22 -7.80 14.91 4.48
C ARG A 22 -7.59 13.88 5.58
N GLY A 23 -7.33 12.62 5.22
CA GLY A 23 -6.97 11.57 6.17
C GLY A 23 -5.66 11.90 6.85
N ILE A 24 -4.62 12.24 6.08
CA ILE A 24 -3.32 12.66 6.63
C ILE A 24 -3.46 13.89 7.54
N ASP A 25 -4.29 14.88 7.18
CA ASP A 25 -4.54 16.05 8.04
C ASP A 25 -5.20 15.69 9.38
N ARG A 26 -6.03 14.65 9.42
CA ARG A 26 -6.72 14.23 10.66
C ARG A 26 -5.93 13.28 11.54
N ILE A 27 -5.26 12.29 10.93
CA ILE A 27 -4.55 11.24 11.67
C ILE A 27 -3.06 11.61 11.86
N GLY A 28 -2.57 12.59 11.13
CA GLY A 28 -1.17 13.01 11.11
C GLY A 28 -0.34 12.22 10.09
N PRO A 29 0.64 12.88 9.41
CA PRO A 29 1.52 12.22 8.44
C PRO A 29 2.27 11.02 9.00
N THR A 30 2.69 11.09 10.27
CA THR A 30 3.43 10.04 10.95
C THR A 30 2.59 8.77 11.16
N ALA A 31 1.32 8.92 11.54
CA ALA A 31 0.42 7.78 11.70
C ALA A 31 0.07 7.15 10.34
N ALA A 32 -0.15 7.98 9.32
CA ALA A 32 -0.39 7.50 7.95
C ALA A 32 0.79 6.71 7.38
N ALA A 33 2.03 7.17 7.59
CA ALA A 33 3.24 6.44 7.19
C ALA A 33 3.35 5.08 7.92
N SER A 34 2.96 5.04 9.19
CA SER A 34 2.96 3.80 9.99
C SER A 34 1.97 2.75 9.46
N TYR A 35 0.82 3.19 8.94
CA TYR A 35 -0.18 2.33 8.30
C TYR A 35 0.32 1.61 7.05
N VAL A 36 1.23 2.22 6.29
CA VAL A 36 1.81 1.60 5.08
C VAL A 36 2.59 0.33 5.43
N PHE A 37 3.22 0.28 6.62
CA PHE A 37 3.91 -0.92 7.10
C PHE A 37 2.95 -2.05 7.52
N LEU A 38 1.68 -1.73 7.79
CA LEU A 38 0.66 -2.72 8.14
C LEU A 38 0.03 -3.37 6.89
N VAL A 39 0.00 -2.68 5.74
CA VAL A 39 -0.52 -3.20 4.46
C VAL A 39 -0.01 -4.62 4.14
N PRO A 40 1.30 -4.90 4.17
CA PRO A 40 1.80 -6.26 3.90
C PRO A 40 1.31 -7.31 4.90
N VAL A 41 1.21 -6.96 6.18
CA VAL A 41 0.72 -7.86 7.24
C VAL A 41 -0.74 -8.23 6.98
N PHE A 42 -1.57 -7.25 6.66
CA PHE A 42 -2.96 -7.48 6.29
C PHE A 42 -3.09 -8.25 4.97
N GLY A 43 -2.23 -7.99 3.98
CA GLY A 43 -2.22 -8.76 2.74
C GLY A 43 -1.98 -10.25 2.97
N VAL A 44 -1.06 -10.59 3.87
CA VAL A 44 -0.79 -11.97 4.28
C VAL A 44 -1.96 -12.52 5.12
N LEU A 45 -2.44 -11.81 6.13
CA LEU A 45 -3.59 -12.29 6.91
C LEU A 45 -4.84 -12.53 6.05
N SER A 46 -5.17 -11.60 5.15
CA SER A 46 -6.28 -11.72 4.22
C SER A 46 -6.08 -12.86 3.24
N GLY A 47 -4.86 -13.07 2.71
CA GLY A 47 -4.56 -14.22 1.86
C GLY A 47 -4.77 -15.56 2.58
N TRP A 48 -4.41 -15.63 3.86
CA TRP A 48 -4.62 -16.85 4.66
C TRP A 48 -6.10 -17.10 4.96
N VAL A 49 -6.85 -16.06 5.35
CA VAL A 49 -8.26 -16.17 5.73
C VAL A 49 -9.18 -16.36 4.52
N LEU A 50 -8.95 -15.64 3.42
CA LEU A 50 -9.83 -15.66 2.24
C LEU A 50 -9.60 -16.90 1.36
N LEU A 51 -8.35 -17.36 1.25
CA LEU A 51 -7.98 -18.45 0.36
C LEU A 51 -8.10 -19.82 1.04
N GLY A 52 -8.14 -19.86 2.39
CA GLY A 52 -8.36 -21.09 3.16
C GLY A 52 -7.23 -22.13 3.04
N GLU A 53 -6.13 -21.80 2.37
CA GLU A 53 -4.96 -22.66 2.26
C GLU A 53 -4.23 -22.71 3.61
N SER A 54 -3.93 -23.92 4.10
CA SER A 54 -2.98 -24.10 5.20
C SER A 54 -1.68 -23.42 4.79
N ILE A 55 -1.16 -22.49 5.60
CA ILE A 55 0.03 -21.64 5.33
C ILE A 55 1.03 -22.39 4.45
N GLY A 56 0.86 -22.26 3.13
CA GLY A 56 1.57 -23.07 2.16
C GLY A 56 2.94 -22.46 1.91
N ALA A 57 3.85 -23.22 1.34
CA ALA A 57 5.16 -22.69 0.95
C ALA A 57 5.05 -21.41 0.08
N SER A 58 3.98 -21.29 -0.73
CA SER A 58 3.63 -20.09 -1.51
C SER A 58 3.42 -18.83 -0.65
N MET A 59 2.74 -18.95 0.48
CA MET A 59 2.51 -17.86 1.42
C MET A 59 3.80 -17.38 2.07
N LEU A 60 4.66 -18.33 2.41
CA LEU A 60 5.96 -18.10 3.04
C LEU A 60 6.90 -17.40 2.04
N VAL A 61 6.87 -17.81 0.78
CA VAL A 61 7.57 -17.13 -0.33
C VAL A 61 7.04 -15.73 -0.54
N GLY A 62 5.72 -15.54 -0.53
CA GLY A 62 5.08 -14.21 -0.62
C GLY A 62 5.49 -13.29 0.54
N PHE A 63 5.49 -13.81 1.76
CA PHE A 63 5.94 -13.07 2.95
C PHE A 63 7.41 -12.66 2.85
N VAL A 64 8.30 -13.57 2.44
CA VAL A 64 9.72 -13.26 2.25
C VAL A 64 9.92 -12.21 1.16
N LEU A 65 9.23 -12.33 0.03
CA LEU A 65 9.28 -11.33 -1.05
C LEU A 65 8.84 -9.95 -0.58
N ILE A 66 7.73 -9.89 0.18
CA ILE A 66 7.21 -8.66 0.77
C ILE A 66 8.23 -8.04 1.74
N VAL A 67 8.78 -8.83 2.67
CA VAL A 67 9.78 -8.34 3.64
C VAL A 67 11.02 -7.79 2.94
N ILE A 68 11.51 -8.48 1.91
CA ILE A 68 12.64 -8.01 1.10
C ILE A 68 12.29 -6.69 0.39
N GLY A 69 11.12 -6.63 -0.25
CA GLY A 69 10.66 -5.42 -0.95
C GLY A 69 10.51 -4.22 -0.02
N VAL A 70 9.88 -4.41 1.14
CA VAL A 70 9.74 -3.37 2.17
C VAL A 70 11.11 -2.92 2.65
N ARG A 71 12.04 -3.84 2.99
CA ARG A 71 13.40 -3.47 3.39
C ARG A 71 14.14 -2.68 2.32
N GLN A 72 13.94 -2.98 1.04
CA GLN A 72 14.54 -2.26 -0.08
C GLN A 72 14.04 -0.81 -0.11
N VAL A 73 12.71 -0.63 -0.09
CA VAL A 73 12.07 0.70 -0.07
C VAL A 73 12.45 1.50 1.18
N GLN A 74 12.55 0.84 2.33
CA GLN A 74 12.92 1.47 3.60
C GLN A 74 14.36 2.01 3.56
N ARG A 75 15.30 1.23 2.99
CA ARG A 75 16.69 1.66 2.78
C ARG A 75 16.80 2.88 1.88
N GLU A 76 15.96 2.95 0.86
CA GLU A 76 15.91 4.11 -0.04
C GLU A 76 15.38 5.35 0.69
N SER A 77 14.35 5.19 1.52
CA SER A 77 13.75 6.29 2.29
C SER A 77 14.67 6.82 3.40
N GLU A 78 15.42 5.94 4.06
CA GLU A 78 16.46 6.33 5.04
C GLU A 78 17.63 7.05 4.37
N ARG A 79 18.01 6.68 3.13
CA ARG A 79 19.03 7.42 2.37
C ARG A 79 18.61 8.85 2.05
N LEU A 80 17.32 9.10 1.82
CA LEU A 80 16.79 10.41 1.44
C LEU A 80 16.56 11.36 2.62
N THR A 81 16.59 10.87 3.86
CA THR A 81 16.40 11.67 5.08
C THR A 81 17.72 12.05 5.76
N VAL A 82 18.86 11.52 5.29
CA VAL A 82 20.21 11.72 5.88
C VAL A 82 21.07 12.73 5.08
N ASN A 83 20.54 13.42 4.07
CA ASN A 83 21.24 14.46 3.31
C ASN A 83 20.50 15.80 3.35
#